data_AF-X1FPH6-F1
#
_entry.id   AF-X1FPH6-F1
#
_cell.length_a   1.000
_cell.length_b   1.000
_cell.length_c   1.000
_cell.angle_alpha   90.00
_cell.angle_beta   90.00
_cell.angle_gamma   90.00
#
_symmetry.space_group_name_H-M   'P 1'
#
loop_
_entity.id
_entity.type
_entity.pdbx_description
1 polymer ?
#
loop_
_entity_poly.entity_id
_entity_poly.type
_entity_poly.pdbx_seq_one_letter_code
_entity_poly.pdbx_strand_id
1 'polypeptide(L)'
;MSNIKTGEVANFELLTGLAAKERETVCSLLKEKYYPEGKVIFNEGDQGGEIFFLLAGEVEISQALTLPMSKAADYDSRDKSIIRLSGENGAVFGEVSIFSNEDKRTATVTALTDCRMGILTEKDFFQILVSNKQVGYKILLNLIRIVCDRLVTANKNVLKLTTALSLILEK
;
A
#
# COMPACT_ATOMS: atom_id res chain seq x y z
N MET A 1 19.10 14.65 -1.62
CA MET A 1 19.26 13.63 -2.68
C MET A 1 18.85 12.31 -2.09
N SER A 2 18.01 11.54 -2.79
CA SER A 2 17.59 10.21 -2.33
C SER A 2 18.76 9.24 -2.37
N ASN A 3 18.96 8.44 -1.31
CA ASN A 3 19.97 7.37 -1.28
C ASN A 3 19.45 6.05 -1.89
N ILE A 4 18.22 6.05 -2.42
CA ILE A 4 17.59 4.88 -3.01
C ILE A 4 18.17 4.66 -4.41
N LYS A 5 18.78 3.49 -4.64
CA LYS A 5 19.39 3.17 -5.93
C LYS A 5 18.34 2.70 -6.92
N THR A 6 18.50 3.03 -8.19
CA THR A 6 17.60 2.65 -9.29
C THR A 6 17.37 1.14 -9.40
N GLY A 7 18.33 0.32 -9.00
CA GLY A 7 18.20 -1.14 -8.99
C GLY A 7 17.25 -1.65 -7.90
N GLU A 8 17.10 -0.93 -6.80
CA GLU A 8 16.29 -1.35 -5.66
C GLU A 8 14.80 -1.21 -5.97
N VAL A 9 14.43 -0.23 -6.80
CA VAL A 9 13.03 -0.01 -7.18
C VAL A 9 12.61 -0.79 -8.43
N ALA A 10 13.52 -1.57 -9.03
CA ALA A 10 13.27 -2.22 -10.32
C ALA A 10 12.20 -3.33 -10.25
N ASN A 11 12.05 -3.98 -9.10
CA ASN A 11 11.12 -5.10 -8.89
C ASN A 11 9.72 -4.66 -8.45
N PHE A 12 9.49 -3.35 -8.27
CA PHE A 12 8.18 -2.86 -7.86
C PHE A 12 7.24 -2.85 -9.05
N GLU A 13 6.08 -3.49 -8.89
CA GLU A 13 5.08 -3.62 -9.94
C GLU A 13 4.70 -2.26 -10.56
N LEU A 14 4.62 -1.22 -9.71
CA LEU A 14 4.33 0.15 -10.10
C LEU A 14 5.30 0.72 -11.15
N LEU A 15 6.56 0.27 -11.15
CA LEU A 15 7.63 0.75 -12.03
C LEU A 15 7.97 -0.24 -13.16
N THR A 16 7.15 -1.27 -13.36
CA THR A 16 7.32 -2.25 -14.44
C THR A 16 7.28 -1.58 -15.81
N GLY A 17 8.20 -1.94 -16.71
CA GLY A 17 8.27 -1.39 -18.06
C GLY A 17 8.89 0.02 -18.18
N LEU A 18 9.36 0.59 -17.07
CA LEU A 18 10.17 1.81 -17.11
C LEU A 18 11.63 1.45 -17.45
N ALA A 19 12.29 2.27 -18.28
CA ALA A 19 13.72 2.19 -18.52
C ALA A 19 14.50 2.68 -17.29
N ALA A 20 15.80 2.35 -17.20
CA ALA A 20 16.64 2.74 -16.06
C ALA A 20 16.63 4.26 -15.80
N LYS A 21 16.73 5.08 -16.85
CA LYS A 21 16.68 6.54 -16.76
C LYS A 21 15.30 7.07 -16.31
N GLU A 22 14.23 6.39 -16.69
CA GLU A 22 12.87 6.71 -16.24
C GLU A 22 12.71 6.40 -14.74
N ARG A 23 13.21 5.24 -14.29
CA ARG A 23 13.22 4.87 -12.87
C ARG A 23 14.06 5.82 -12.01
N GLU A 24 15.18 6.30 -12.54
CA GLU A 24 16.05 7.28 -11.85
C GLU A 24 15.29 8.58 -11.54
N THR A 25 14.42 9.01 -12.46
CA THR A 25 13.55 10.18 -12.25
C THR A 25 12.63 9.96 -11.05
N VAL A 26 12.00 8.79 -10.96
CA VAL A 26 11.16 8.43 -9.80
C VAL A 26 12.00 8.35 -8.52
N CYS A 27 13.15 7.68 -8.55
CA CYS A 27 14.04 7.52 -7.39
C CYS A 27 14.45 8.88 -6.80
N SER A 28 14.74 9.86 -7.65
CA SER A 28 15.14 11.20 -7.22
C SER A 28 14.07 11.94 -6.39
N LEU A 29 12.81 11.57 -6.56
CA LEU A 29 11.66 12.13 -5.85
C LEU A 29 11.28 11.32 -4.60
N LEU A 30 11.76 10.08 -4.48
CA LEU A 30 11.51 9.26 -3.29
C LEU A 30 12.30 9.78 -2.10
N LYS A 31 11.62 9.90 -0.96
CA LYS A 31 12.25 10.20 0.33
C LYS A 31 12.44 8.91 1.12
N GLU A 32 13.68 8.60 1.45
CA GLU A 32 13.99 7.42 2.26
C GLU A 32 13.61 7.66 3.73
N LYS A 33 12.98 6.66 4.36
CA LYS A 33 12.67 6.66 5.79
C LYS A 33 12.80 5.27 6.38
N TYR A 34 13.28 5.22 7.62
CA TYR A 34 13.44 4.00 8.40
C TYR A 34 12.37 3.94 9.48
N TYR A 35 11.82 2.74 9.70
CA TYR A 35 10.86 2.44 10.76
C TYR A 35 11.35 1.21 11.51
N PRO A 36 11.60 1.30 12.83
CA PRO A 36 12.01 0.14 13.60
C PRO A 36 10.86 -0.86 13.77
N GLU A 37 11.19 -2.12 14.09
CA GLU A 37 10.21 -3.15 14.44
C GLU A 37 9.17 -2.66 15.47
N GLY A 38 7.92 -3.04 15.25
CA GLY A 38 6.77 -2.68 16.09
C GLY A 38 6.26 -1.25 15.88
N LYS A 39 6.92 -0.43 15.06
CA LYS A 39 6.49 0.95 14.80
C LYS A 39 5.27 0.97 13.89
N VAL A 40 4.20 1.62 14.36
CA VAL A 40 3.08 2.02 13.50
C VAL A 40 3.54 3.12 12.55
N ILE A 41 3.40 2.86 11.24
CA ILE A 41 3.76 3.79 10.16
C ILE A 41 2.65 4.82 9.97
N PHE A 42 1.39 4.39 9.95
CA PHE A 42 0.19 5.23 10.00
C PHE A 42 -1.02 4.41 10.46
N ASN A 43 -2.06 5.08 10.96
CA ASN A 43 -3.30 4.45 11.40
C ASN A 43 -4.39 4.57 10.34
N GLU A 44 -5.36 3.66 10.42
CA GLU A 44 -6.62 3.79 9.70
C GLU A 44 -7.33 5.11 10.08
N GLY A 45 -7.86 5.82 9.08
CA GLY A 45 -8.53 7.10 9.25
C GLY A 45 -7.62 8.33 9.33
N ASP A 46 -6.29 8.13 9.46
CA ASP A 46 -5.32 9.24 9.36
C ASP A 46 -5.40 9.90 7.98
N GLN A 47 -5.08 11.19 7.90
CA GLN A 47 -4.88 11.86 6.62
C GLN A 47 -3.71 11.20 5.88
N GLY A 48 -3.95 10.85 4.62
CA GLY A 48 -2.92 10.30 3.74
C GLY A 48 -2.33 11.34 2.79
N GLY A 49 -1.80 10.86 1.66
CA GLY A 49 -1.13 11.70 0.67
C GLY A 49 0.25 11.20 0.26
N GLU A 50 0.63 9.98 0.64
CA GLU A 50 1.89 9.37 0.23
C GLU A 50 1.74 7.90 -0.14
N ILE A 51 2.52 7.48 -1.13
CA ILE A 51 2.74 6.09 -1.53
C ILE A 51 4.03 5.60 -0.90
N PHE A 52 4.01 4.39 -0.36
CA PHE A 52 5.14 3.75 0.27
C PHE A 52 5.65 2.60 -0.60
N PHE A 53 6.96 2.60 -0.82
CA PHE A 53 7.72 1.52 -1.43
C PHE A 53 8.46 0.80 -0.30
N LEU A 54 8.09 -0.45 0.01
CA LEU A 54 8.78 -1.25 1.01
C LEU A 54 10.08 -1.80 0.42
N LEU A 55 11.20 -1.13 0.69
CA LEU A 55 12.51 -1.49 0.13
C LEU A 55 13.15 -2.67 0.86
N ALA A 56 12.90 -2.79 2.16
CA ALA A 56 13.36 -3.88 3.02
C ALA A 56 12.47 -4.00 4.26
N GLY A 57 12.42 -5.19 4.84
CA GLY A 57 11.61 -5.51 6.02
C GLY A 57 10.22 -6.04 5.68
N GLU A 58 9.40 -6.20 6.71
CA GLU A 58 8.04 -6.72 6.63
C GLU A 58 7.06 -5.78 7.33
N VAL A 59 5.86 -5.65 6.77
CA VAL A 59 4.78 -4.86 7.37
C VAL A 59 3.50 -5.68 7.45
N GLU A 60 2.71 -5.36 8.46
CA GLU A 60 1.34 -5.82 8.61
C GLU A 60 0.39 -4.67 8.29
N ILE A 61 -0.57 -4.93 7.40
CA ILE A 61 -1.71 -4.08 7.12
C ILE A 61 -2.91 -4.66 7.86
N SER A 62 -3.50 -3.88 8.76
CA SER A 62 -4.68 -4.28 9.53
C SER A 62 -5.83 -3.29 9.33
N GLN A 63 -7.02 -3.80 9.00
CA GLN A 63 -8.23 -2.98 8.81
C GLN A 63 -9.37 -3.53 9.68
N ALA A 64 -10.12 -2.65 10.37
CA ALA A 64 -11.28 -3.06 11.15
C ALA A 64 -12.41 -3.60 10.25
N LEU A 65 -12.94 -4.78 10.56
CA LEU A 65 -14.02 -5.46 9.81
C LEU A 65 -15.42 -5.19 10.34
N THR A 66 -15.53 -4.64 11.55
CA THR A 66 -16.80 -4.31 12.19
C THR A 66 -17.01 -2.80 12.20
N LEU A 67 -18.22 -2.35 11.83
CA LEU A 67 -18.68 -1.02 12.17
C LEU A 67 -18.70 -0.91 13.70
N PRO A 68 -18.39 0.26 14.30
CA PRO A 68 -18.45 0.46 15.74
C PRO A 68 -19.91 0.42 16.22
N MET A 69 -20.50 -0.77 16.29
CA MET A 69 -21.88 -1.00 16.74
C MET A 69 -21.98 -1.28 18.24
N SER A 70 -20.84 -1.41 18.95
CA SER A 70 -20.84 -1.73 20.37
C SER A 70 -19.83 -0.85 21.11
N LYS A 71 -20.30 -0.05 22.07
CA LYS A 71 -19.47 0.64 23.07
C LYS A 71 -18.83 -0.34 24.07
N ALA A 72 -18.20 -1.41 23.58
CA ALA A 72 -17.39 -2.31 24.39
C ALA A 72 -15.95 -2.12 23.94
N ALA A 73 -15.19 -1.40 24.76
CA ALA A 73 -13.83 -0.97 24.52
C ALA A 73 -12.82 -2.12 24.68
N ASP A 74 -12.99 -3.18 23.89
CA ASP A 74 -11.95 -4.16 23.62
C ASP A 74 -12.05 -4.50 22.13
N TYR A 75 -11.29 -3.77 21.31
CA TYR A 75 -11.05 -4.13 19.91
C TYR A 75 -10.26 -5.42 19.89
N ASP A 76 -10.98 -6.54 19.92
CA ASP A 76 -10.41 -7.85 19.74
C ASP A 76 -9.70 -7.90 18.39
N SER A 77 -8.45 -8.40 18.38
CA SER A 77 -7.66 -8.65 17.17
C SER A 77 -8.39 -9.55 16.15
N ARG A 78 -9.42 -10.29 16.58
CA ARG A 78 -10.25 -11.17 15.75
C ARG A 78 -11.11 -10.43 14.72
N ASP A 79 -11.38 -9.14 14.90
CA ASP A 79 -12.21 -8.34 14.00
C ASP A 79 -11.38 -7.54 12.97
N LYS A 80 -10.15 -7.97 12.66
CA LYS A 80 -9.30 -7.28 11.68
C LYS A 80 -9.00 -8.15 10.46
N SER A 81 -9.09 -7.55 9.28
CA SER A 81 -8.45 -8.09 8.08
C SER A 81 -6.97 -7.83 8.19
N ILE A 82 -6.14 -8.87 8.06
CA ILE A 82 -4.69 -8.79 8.22
C ILE A 82 -4.01 -9.28 6.94
N ILE A 83 -3.17 -8.41 6.35
CA ILE A 83 -2.33 -8.73 5.19
C ILE A 83 -0.88 -8.45 5.56
N ARG A 84 0.02 -9.39 5.28
CA ARG A 84 1.46 -9.19 5.44
C ARG A 84 2.13 -8.94 4.10
N LEU A 85 2.99 -7.93 4.06
CA LEU A 85 3.78 -7.58 2.88
C LEU A 85 5.27 -7.64 3.22
N SER A 86 6.06 -8.18 2.31
CA SER A 86 7.52 -8.23 2.40
C SER A 86 8.15 -7.32 1.35
N GLY A 87 9.24 -6.65 1.73
CA GLY A 87 10.02 -5.81 0.81
C GLY A 87 10.67 -6.60 -0.33
N GLU A 88 10.93 -7.89 -0.13
CA GLU A 88 11.46 -8.77 -1.18
C GLU A 88 10.52 -8.87 -2.39
N ASN A 89 9.22 -8.68 -2.17
CA ASN A 89 8.19 -8.77 -3.19
C ASN A 89 7.95 -7.43 -3.92
N GLY A 90 8.72 -6.37 -3.60
CA GLY A 90 8.54 -5.05 -4.22
C GLY A 90 7.16 -4.45 -3.90
N ALA A 91 6.74 -4.54 -2.63
CA ALA A 91 5.41 -4.14 -2.21
C ALA A 91 5.22 -2.61 -2.19
N VAL A 92 4.18 -2.14 -2.86
CA VAL A 92 3.71 -0.74 -2.80
C VAL A 92 2.42 -0.67 -1.99
N PHE A 93 2.24 0.34 -1.13
CA PHE A 93 0.99 0.54 -0.41
C PHE A 93 0.74 2.02 -0.06
N GLY A 94 -0.47 2.31 0.46
CA GLY A 94 -0.88 3.66 0.86
C GLY A 94 -1.43 4.49 -0.31
N GLU A 95 -1.56 3.91 -1.50
CA GLU A 95 -1.99 4.61 -2.71
C GLU A 95 -3.44 5.09 -2.67
N VAL A 96 -4.32 4.36 -1.95
CA VAL A 96 -5.76 4.64 -1.96
C VAL A 96 -6.07 6.05 -1.46
N SER A 97 -5.33 6.57 -0.47
CA SER A 97 -5.57 7.91 0.07
C SER A 97 -5.26 9.05 -0.89
N ILE A 98 -4.63 8.78 -2.04
CA ILE A 98 -4.36 9.81 -3.07
C ILE A 98 -5.52 9.91 -4.07
N PHE A 99 -6.30 8.84 -4.24
CA PHE A 99 -7.35 8.77 -5.26
C PHE A 99 -8.77 8.63 -4.68
N SER A 100 -8.89 8.47 -3.36
CA SER A 100 -10.18 8.42 -2.68
C SER A 100 -10.69 9.83 -2.41
N ASN A 101 -12.01 10.02 -2.37
CA ASN A 101 -12.61 11.33 -2.09
C ASN A 101 -12.40 11.83 -0.65
N GLU A 102 -11.96 10.94 0.25
CA GLU A 102 -11.80 11.25 1.67
C GLU A 102 -10.36 11.54 2.05
N ASP A 103 -9.40 11.27 1.16
CA ASP A 103 -7.95 11.44 1.36
C ASP A 103 -7.41 10.75 2.64
N LYS A 104 -8.11 9.72 3.13
CA LYS A 104 -7.81 9.01 4.37
C LYS A 104 -7.18 7.64 4.14
N ARG A 105 -6.38 7.20 5.10
CA ARG A 105 -5.84 5.83 5.17
C ARG A 105 -6.98 4.84 5.42
N THR A 106 -7.05 3.79 4.61
CA THR A 106 -8.08 2.75 4.72
C THR A 106 -7.72 1.63 5.69
N ALA A 107 -6.48 1.60 6.20
CA ALA A 107 -5.99 0.58 7.10
C ALA A 107 -4.81 1.13 7.93
N THR A 108 -4.55 0.48 9.05
CA THR A 108 -3.34 0.71 9.86
C THR A 108 -2.20 -0.12 9.30
N VAL A 109 -0.99 0.45 9.26
CA VAL A 109 0.22 -0.28 8.84
C VAL A 109 1.27 -0.25 9.93
N THR A 110 1.78 -1.42 10.31
CA THR A 110 2.76 -1.61 11.37
C THR A 110 3.98 -2.36 10.84
N ALA A 111 5.18 -1.91 11.21
CA ALA A 111 6.42 -2.59 10.90
C ALA A 111 6.52 -3.89 11.74
N LEU A 112 6.66 -5.03 11.09
CA LEU A 112 6.89 -6.33 11.74
C LEU A 112 8.38 -6.61 11.96
N THR A 113 9.24 -5.95 11.19
CA THR A 113 10.70 -5.96 11.34
C THR A 113 11.23 -4.55 11.11
N ASP A 114 12.53 -4.34 11.21
CA ASP A 114 13.14 -3.06 10.79
C ASP A 114 12.91 -2.83 9.29
N CYS A 115 12.15 -1.78 8.99
CA CYS A 115 11.71 -1.46 7.65
C CYS A 115 12.46 -0.26 7.06
N ARG A 116 12.87 -0.40 5.81
CA ARG A 116 13.37 0.70 4.98
C ARG A 116 12.35 1.01 3.90
N MET A 117 11.95 2.27 3.78
CA MET A 117 10.88 2.68 2.87
C MET A 117 11.30 3.84 1.98
N GLY A 118 10.85 3.81 0.73
CA GLY A 118 10.79 4.97 -0.15
C GLY A 118 9.41 5.60 -0.09
N ILE A 119 9.33 6.90 0.19
CA ILE A 119 8.06 7.63 0.30
C ILE A 119 7.94 8.57 -0.90
N LEU A 120 6.87 8.42 -1.66
CA LEU A 120 6.50 9.30 -2.76
C LEU A 120 5.27 10.11 -2.32
N THR A 121 5.41 11.44 -2.24
CA THR A 121 4.27 12.29 -1.89
C THR A 121 3.31 12.41 -3.07
N GLU A 122 2.05 12.73 -2.81
CA GLU A 122 1.03 13.01 -3.82
C GLU A 122 1.51 14.07 -4.81
N LYS A 123 2.07 15.18 -4.30
CA LYS A 123 2.63 16.25 -5.12
C LYS A 123 3.69 15.72 -6.08
N ASP A 124 4.63 14.91 -5.57
CA ASP A 124 5.73 14.35 -6.36
C ASP A 124 5.20 13.31 -7.38
N PHE A 125 4.18 12.53 -6.99
CA PHE A 125 3.51 11.59 -7.88
C PHE A 125 2.88 12.31 -9.08
N PHE A 126 2.06 13.34 -8.84
CA PHE A 126 1.46 14.13 -9.92
C PHE A 126 2.51 14.89 -10.73
N GLN A 127 3.61 15.33 -10.11
CA GLN A 127 4.73 15.93 -10.82
C GLN A 127 5.33 14.95 -11.84
N ILE A 128 5.48 13.66 -11.51
CA ILE A 128 5.95 12.65 -12.46
C ILE A 128 5.00 12.54 -13.67
N LEU A 129 3.69 12.52 -13.41
CA LEU A 129 2.68 12.38 -14.45
C LEU A 129 2.72 13.53 -15.47
N VAL A 130 2.92 14.76 -14.99
CA VAL A 130 2.94 15.97 -15.83
C VAL A 130 4.29 16.16 -16.52
N SER A 131 5.40 15.87 -15.84
CA SER A 131 6.75 16.14 -16.33
C SER A 131 7.16 15.22 -17.48
N ASN A 132 6.71 13.96 -17.48
CA ASN A 132 6.97 13.03 -18.57
C ASN A 132 5.74 12.16 -18.83
N LYS A 133 4.97 12.52 -19.86
CA LYS A 133 3.71 11.86 -20.20
C LYS A 133 3.86 10.35 -20.45
N GLN A 134 4.97 9.90 -21.04
CA GLN A 134 5.18 8.47 -21.27
C GLN A 134 5.41 7.73 -19.95
N VAL A 135 6.26 8.26 -19.08
CA VAL A 135 6.51 7.68 -17.75
C VAL A 135 5.23 7.70 -16.91
N GLY A 136 4.54 8.84 -16.91
CA GLY A 136 3.27 9.01 -16.23
C GLY A 136 2.21 8.01 -16.68
N TYR A 137 2.04 7.82 -17.99
CA TYR A 137 1.13 6.82 -18.55
C TYR A 137 1.46 5.40 -18.06
N LYS A 138 2.73 5.00 -18.08
CA LYS A 138 3.16 3.66 -17.60
C LYS A 138 2.87 3.48 -16.11
N ILE A 139 3.24 4.44 -15.28
CA ILE A 139 3.02 4.39 -13.82
C ILE A 139 1.53 4.33 -13.51
N LEU A 140 0.72 5.18 -14.16
CA LEU A 140 -0.73 5.19 -13.94
C LEU A 140 -1.37 3.86 -14.36
N LEU A 141 -0.96 3.29 -15.50
CA LEU A 141 -1.45 1.99 -15.96
C LEU A 141 -1.07 0.86 -14.99
N ASN A 142 0.17 0.85 -14.48
CA ASN A 142 0.60 -0.14 -13.48
C ASN A 142 -0.17 0.03 -12.16
N LEU A 143 -0.41 1.26 -11.72
CA LEU A 143 -1.20 1.53 -10.53
C LEU A 143 -2.65 1.02 -10.68
N ILE A 144 -3.28 1.28 -11.83
CA ILE A 144 -4.63 0.78 -12.12
C ILE A 144 -4.66 -0.75 -12.06
N ARG A 145 -3.66 -1.43 -12.63
CA ARG A 145 -3.55 -2.90 -12.55
C ARG A 145 -3.46 -3.40 -11.11
N ILE A 146 -2.59 -2.82 -10.30
CA ILE A 146 -2.46 -3.13 -8.87
C ILE A 146 -3.81 -3.00 -8.16
N VAL A 147 -4.51 -1.89 -8.38
CA VAL A 147 -5.81 -1.62 -7.75
C VAL A 147 -6.87 -2.61 -8.25
N CYS A 148 -6.91 -2.92 -9.55
CA CYS A 148 -7.83 -3.91 -10.11
C CYS A 148 -7.59 -5.30 -9.53
N ASP A 149 -6.34 -5.74 -9.42
CA ASP A 149 -6.00 -7.05 -8.87
C ASP A 149 -6.34 -7.16 -7.39
N ARG A 150 -6.14 -6.07 -6.63
CA ARG A 150 -6.60 -5.96 -5.23
C ARG A 150 -8.12 -6.04 -5.13
N LEU A 151 -8.86 -5.34 -5.98
CA LEU A 151 -10.32 -5.39 -6.00
C LEU A 151 -10.85 -6.78 -6.33
N VAL A 152 -10.29 -7.44 -7.34
CA VAL A 152 -10.64 -8.83 -7.70
C VAL A 152 -10.35 -9.77 -6.53
N THR A 153 -9.22 -9.59 -5.85
CA THR A 153 -8.84 -10.39 -4.67
C THR A 153 -9.79 -10.14 -3.50
N ALA A 154 -10.15 -8.89 -3.23
CA ALA A 154 -11.12 -8.52 -2.20
C ALA A 154 -12.49 -9.16 -2.48
N ASN A 155 -12.99 -9.08 -3.72
CA ASN A 155 -14.26 -9.70 -4.12
C ASN A 155 -14.23 -11.22 -3.96
N LYS A 156 -13.12 -11.87 -4.32
CA LYS A 156 -12.94 -13.33 -4.09
C LYS A 156 -12.96 -13.67 -2.60
N ASN A 157 -12.35 -12.84 -1.75
CA ASN A 157 -12.34 -13.07 -0.31
C ASN A 157 -13.74 -12.90 0.31
N VAL A 158 -14.51 -11.91 -0.14
CA VAL A 158 -15.93 -11.76 0.25
C VAL A 158 -16.74 -12.99 -0.13
N LEU A 159 -16.60 -13.50 -1.35
CA LEU A 159 -17.31 -14.72 -1.79
C LEU A 159 -16.96 -15.94 -0.93
N LYS A 160 -15.67 -16.17 -0.64
CA LYS A 160 -15.21 -17.27 0.22
C LYS A 160 -15.84 -17.20 1.61
N LEU A 161 -15.87 -16.02 2.22
CA LEU A 161 -16.46 -15.80 3.54
C LEU A 161 -17.98 -16.05 3.53
N THR A 162 -18.69 -15.52 2.53
CA THR A 162 -20.14 -15.72 2.40
C THR A 162 -20.49 -17.19 2.17
N THR A 163 -19.74 -17.90 1.31
CA THR A 163 -19.95 -19.34 1.10
C THR A 163 -19.70 -20.15 2.37
N ALA A 164 -18.63 -19.84 3.12
CA ALA A 164 -18.35 -20.51 4.39
C ALA A 164 -19.49 -20.29 5.41
N LEU A 165 -20.02 -19.05 5.50
CA LEU A 165 -21.16 -18.74 6.35
C LEU A 165 -22.43 -19.49 5.92
N SER A 166 -22.76 -19.51 4.63
CA SER A 166 -23.92 -20.27 4.10
C SER A 166 -23.84 -21.75 4.46
N LEU A 167 -22.67 -22.38 4.30
CA LEU A 167 -22.45 -23.80 4.64
C LEU A 167 -22.60 -24.09 6.14
N ILE A 168 -22.33 -23.11 7.01
CA ILE A 168 -22.52 -23.24 8.46
C ILE A 168 -24.00 -23.08 8.83
N LEU A 169 -24.72 -22.16 8.18
CA LEU A 169 -26.14 -21.89 8.46
C LEU A 169 -27.09 -22.96 7.89
N GLU A 170 -26.66 -23.74 6.90
CA GLU A 170 -27.41 -24.87 6.33
C GLU A 170 -27.31 -26.17 7.15
N LYS A 171 -26.52 -26.20 8.24
CA LYS A 171 -26.44 -27.30 9.21
C LYS A 171 -27.24 -27.00 10.47
#